data_AF-A0A6A3F1E4-F1
#
_entry.id   AF-A0A6A3F1E4-F1
#
_cell.length_a   1.000
_cell.length_b   1.000
_cell.length_c   1.000
_cell.angle_alpha   90.00
_cell.angle_beta   90.00
_cell.angle_gamma   90.00
#
_symmetry.space_group_name_H-M   'P 1'
#
loop_
_entity.id
_entity.type
_entity.pdbx_description
1 polymer ?
#
loop_
_entity_poly.entity_id
_entity_poly.type
_entity_poly.pdbx_seq_one_letter_code
_entity_poly.pdbx_strand_id
1 'polypeptide(L)' 'MLHPRKGTYTINIGDNMQVWSNDQFVAPLHRALANGGDDRFSAPFFYSPSYKIQVEPMR' A
#
# COMPACT_ATOMS: atom_id res chain seq x y z
N MET A 1 11.65 9.48 3.30
CA MET A 1 10.46 10.32 3.05
C MET A 1 10.14 10.23 1.57
N LEU A 2 8.90 9.91 1.20
CA LEU A 2 8.51 9.71 -0.19
C LEU A 2 7.92 11.01 -0.76
N HIS A 3 8.50 11.52 -1.85
CA HIS A 3 8.08 12.75 -2.49
C HIS A 3 7.20 12.43 -3.72
N PRO A 4 5.97 12.98 -3.81
CA PRO A 4 5.12 12.80 -4.98
C PRO A 4 5.80 13.33 -6.25
N ARG A 5 5.71 12.58 -7.35
CA ARG A 5 6.16 13.02 -8.68
C ARG A 5 4.95 13.36 -9.54
N LYS A 6 5.00 14.48 -10.26
CA LYS A 6 3.91 14.94 -11.13
C LYS A 6 3.56 13.87 -12.17
N GLY A 7 2.26 13.59 -12.34
CA GLY A 7 1.77 12.61 -13.31
C GLY A 7 2.03 11.15 -12.94
N THR A 8 2.28 10.85 -11.67
CA THR A 8 2.56 9.49 -11.20
C THR A 8 1.68 9.09 -10.02
N TYR A 9 1.56 7.78 -9.81
CA TYR A 9 0.99 7.19 -8.60
C TYR A 9 2.10 6.61 -7.74
N THR A 10 1.90 6.66 -6.42
CA THR A 10 2.69 5.85 -5.48
C THR A 10 1.95 4.55 -5.25
N ILE A 11 2.62 3.43 -5.50
CA ILE A 11 2.06 2.09 -5.30
C ILE A 11 2.82 1.44 -4.13
N ASN A 12 2.06 0.86 -3.20
CA ASN A 12 2.58 -0.02 -2.17
C ASN A 12 1.82 -1.35 -2.22
N ILE A 13 2.30 -2.31 -1.44
CA ILE A 13 1.63 -3.59 -1.23
C ILE A 13 1.14 -3.67 0.22
N GLY A 14 0.08 -4.45 0.42
CA GLY A 14 -0.44 -4.77 1.75
C GLY A 14 -0.21 -6.23 2.12
N ASP A 15 -0.62 -6.58 3.34
CA ASP A 15 -0.35 -7.88 3.96
C ASP A 15 -0.86 -9.07 3.12
N ASN A 16 -1.96 -8.92 2.38
CA ASN A 16 -2.45 -9.95 1.45
C ASN A 16 -1.39 -10.36 0.42
N MET A 17 -0.68 -9.39 -0.18
CA MET A 17 0.39 -9.68 -1.14
C MET A 17 1.58 -10.33 -0.44
N GLN A 18 1.90 -9.88 0.78
CA GLN A 18 3.00 -10.44 1.55
C GLN A 18 2.76 -11.91 1.88
N VAL A 19 1.60 -12.26 2.44
CA VAL A 19 1.19 -13.64 2.72
C VAL A 19 1.21 -14.46 1.44
N TRP A 20 0.57 -13.97 0.37
CA TRP A 20 0.50 -14.70 -0.89
C TRP A 20 1.88 -14.95 -1.51
N SER A 21 2.80 -13.99 -1.40
CA SER A 21 4.17 -14.10 -1.91
C SER A 21 5.11 -14.93 -1.03
N ASN A 22 4.62 -15.47 0.10
CA ASN A 22 5.45 -16.13 1.10
C ASN A 22 6.64 -15.25 1.53
N ASP A 23 6.35 -14.00 1.90
CA ASP A 23 7.33 -12.98 2.32
C ASP A 23 8.35 -12.54 1.25
N GLN A 24 8.21 -12.93 -0.03
CA GLN A 24 9.06 -12.39 -1.10
C GLN A 24 8.84 -10.89 -1.32
N PHE A 25 7.61 -10.40 -1.09
CA PHE A 25 7.31 -8.97 -1.10
C PHE A 25 6.80 -8.54 0.28
N VAL A 26 7.47 -7.56 0.89
CA VAL A 26 7.16 -7.10 2.26
C VAL A 26 6.28 -5.86 2.24
N ALA A 27 5.18 -5.89 2.99
CA ALA A 27 4.29 -4.75 3.19
C ALA A 27 5.01 -3.66 4.01
N PRO A 28 5.22 -2.45 3.46
CA PRO A 28 5.97 -1.41 4.15
C PRO A 28 5.12 -0.72 5.21
N LEU A 29 5.67 -0.55 6.41
CA LEU A 29 5.14 0.39 7.40
C LEU A 29 5.23 1.82 6.85
N HIS A 30 4.11 2.54 6.88
CA HIS A 30 4.03 3.90 6.36
C HIS A 30 3.12 4.79 7.22
N ARG A 31 3.38 6.10 7.19
CA ARG A 31 2.58 7.12 7.87
C ARG A 31 2.48 8.38 7.04
N ALA A 32 1.33 9.06 7.11
CA ALA A 32 1.18 10.43 6.63
C ALA A 32 1.54 11.40 7.76
N LEU A 33 2.47 12.32 7.51
CA LEU A 33 2.86 13.34 8.49
C LEU A 33 1.99 14.58 8.30
N ALA A 34 1.54 15.17 9.40
CA ALA A 34 1.03 16.53 9.40
C ALA A 34 2.19 17.51 9.18
N ASN A 35 2.02 18.47 8.28
CA ASN A 35 3.04 19.50 7.98
C ASN A 35 2.83 20.80 8.77
N GLY A 36 1.67 20.98 9.42
CA GLY A 36 1.32 22.16 10.22
C GLY A 36 1.19 23.47 9.44
N GLY A 37 1.27 23.45 8.10
CA GLY A 37 1.37 24.66 7.27
C GLY A 37 0.45 24.71 6.06
N ASP A 38 0.24 23.58 5.38
CA ASP A 38 -0.52 23.56 4.12
C ASP A 38 -1.45 22.34 4.06
N ASP A 39 -2.62 22.52 3.46
CA ASP A 39 -3.54 21.42 3.18
C ASP A 39 -2.95 20.45 2.16
N ARG A 40 -3.05 19.15 2.45
CA ARG A 40 -2.63 18.07 1.55
C ARG A 40 -3.75 17.07 1.36
N PHE A 41 -4.20 16.93 0.12
CA PHE A 41 -5.23 15.96 -0.26
C PHE A 41 -4.61 14.74 -0.95
N SER A 42 -5.16 13.56 -0.69
CA SER A 42 -4.83 12.31 -1.38
C SER A 42 -6.05 11.41 -1.46
N ALA A 43 -6.23 10.70 -2.57
CA ALA A 43 -7.31 9.74 -2.78
C ALA A 43 -6.70 8.34 -2.97
N PRO A 44 -6.62 7.51 -1.91
CA PRO A 44 -6.11 6.15 -2.04
C PRO A 44 -7.13 5.23 -2.70
N PHE A 45 -6.65 4.28 -3.49
CA PHE A 45 -7.42 3.15 -3.99
C PHE A 45 -6.83 1.85 -3.48
N PHE A 46 -7.68 0.94 -3.00
CA PHE A 46 -7.27 -0.35 -2.48
C PHE A 46 -7.84 -1.46 -3.36
N TYR A 47 -6.95 -2.22 -3.99
CA TYR A 47 -7.31 -3.43 -4.71
C TYR A 47 -7.08 -4.64 -3.81
N SER A 48 -8.16 -5.27 -3.38
CA SER A 48 -8.13 -6.42 -2.46
C SER A 48 -8.80 -7.64 -3.09
N PRO A 49 -8.40 -8.87 -2.69
CA PRO A 49 -9.14 -10.08 -3.03
C PRO A 49 -10.60 -10.02 -2.58
N SER A 50 -11.42 -10.90 -3.14
CA SER A 50 -12.79 -11.12 -2.66
C SER A 50 -12.78 -11.51 -1.18
N TYR A 51 -13.75 -10.98 -0.41
CA TYR A 51 -13.96 -11.34 0.99
C TYR A 51 -14.24 -12.83 1.25
N LYS A 52 -14.53 -13.61 0.20
CA LYS A 52 -14.81 -15.05 0.28
C LYS A 52 -13.57 -15.93 0.09
N ILE A 53 -12.40 -15.35 -0.10
CA ILE A 53 -11.16 -16.07 -0.37
C ILE A 53 -10.27 -16.04 0.86
N GLN A 54 -9.68 -17.20 1.18
CA GLN A 54 -8.56 -17.29 2.10
C GLN A 54 -7.25 -17.07 1.32
N VAL A 55 -6.45 -16.10 1.75
CA VAL A 55 -5.14 -15.83 1.16
C VAL A 55 -4.12 -16.77 1.81
N GLU A 56 -3.37 -17.50 0.98
CA GLU A 56 -2.39 -18.50 1.40
C GLU A 56 -1.10 -18.30 0.61
N PRO A 57 0.07 -18.71 1.14
CA PRO A 57 1.33 -18.66 0.39
C PRO A 57 1.25 -19.41 -0.95
N MET A 58 1.81 -18.82 -2.01
CA MET A 58 2.00 -19.49 -3.29
C MET A 58 2.87 -20.75 -3.11
N ARG A 59 2.50 -21.82 -3.83
CA ARG A 59 3.29 -23.06 -3.91
C ARG A 59 4.55 -22.89 -4.75
#